data_AF-A0A420HME0-F1
#
_entry.id   AF-A0A420HME0-F1
#
_cell.length_a   1.000
_cell.length_b   1.000
_cell.length_c   1.000
_cell.angle_alpha   90.00
_cell.angle_beta   90.00
_cell.angle_gamma   90.00
#
_symmetry.space_group_name_H-M   'P 1'
#
loop_
_entity.id
_entity.type
_entity.pdbx_description
1 polymer ?
#
loop_
_entity_poly.entity_id
_entity_poly.type
_entity_poly.pdbx_seq_one_letter_code
_entity_poly.pdbx_strand_id
1 'polypeptide(L)'
;MDKDFKQVSVWAKESNVTWLDLVEGIIQVLKQHRSLYSPMTIFSKLTPQLEETKLQFSERTRDTFYRLPVQHRASLGFMEAFKDILQEHLPMVLLNLGEKVNNLPAASLVEETVLIIRLLDRHSKTENDNQNSNWTIPVFADPRFDD
;
A
#
# COMPACT_ATOMS: atom_id res chain seq x y z
N MET A 1 -16.20 -7.21 -22.17
CA MET A 1 -16.59 -7.04 -20.76
C MET A 1 -17.96 -6.38 -20.63
N ASP A 2 -18.18 -5.13 -21.06
CA ASP A 2 -19.51 -4.47 -20.94
C ASP A 2 -20.66 -5.24 -21.58
N LYS A 3 -20.44 -5.82 -22.77
CA LYS A 3 -21.43 -6.66 -23.45
C LYS A 3 -21.77 -7.93 -22.66
N ASP A 4 -20.78 -8.50 -21.98
CA ASP A 4 -20.92 -9.75 -21.22
C ASP A 4 -21.66 -9.51 -19.90
N PHE A 5 -21.38 -8.39 -19.21
CA PHE A 5 -22.18 -7.96 -18.06
C PHE A 5 -23.60 -7.57 -18.45
N LYS A 6 -23.79 -6.96 -19.63
CA LYS A 6 -25.13 -6.70 -20.16
C LYS A 6 -25.87 -8.01 -20.40
N GLN A 7 -25.21 -9.04 -20.92
CA GLN A 7 -25.79 -10.37 -21.11
C GLN A 7 -26.19 -11.01 -19.77
N VAL A 8 -25.33 -10.94 -18.73
CA VAL A 8 -25.69 -11.40 -17.37
C VAL A 8 -26.88 -10.62 -16.83
N SER A 9 -26.96 -9.31 -17.07
CA SER A 9 -28.08 -8.48 -16.62
C SER A 9 -29.40 -8.82 -17.31
N VAL A 10 -29.36 -9.21 -18.58
CA VAL A 10 -30.55 -9.63 -19.35
C VAL A 10 -31.00 -11.00 -18.86
N TRP A 11 -30.08 -11.97 -18.77
CA TRP A 11 -30.34 -13.30 -18.22
C TRP A 11 -30.95 -13.23 -16.82
N ALA A 12 -30.42 -12.37 -15.94
CA ALA A 12 -30.89 -12.25 -14.57
C ALA A 12 -32.27 -11.56 -14.43
N LYS A 13 -32.68 -10.77 -15.42
CA LYS A 13 -34.02 -10.19 -15.46
C LYS A 13 -35.06 -11.15 -16.02
N GLU A 14 -34.64 -12.03 -16.93
CA GLU A 14 -35.53 -13.00 -17.59
C GLU A 14 -35.67 -14.31 -16.81
N SER A 15 -34.70 -14.61 -15.95
CA SER A 15 -34.70 -15.78 -15.08
C SER A 15 -34.99 -15.34 -13.64
N ASN A 16 -35.82 -16.07 -12.89
CA ASN A 16 -36.04 -15.83 -11.45
C ASN A 16 -34.80 -16.27 -10.64
N VAL A 17 -33.66 -15.61 -10.85
CA VAL A 17 -32.40 -15.95 -10.19
C VAL A 17 -32.31 -15.39 -8.79
N THR A 18 -31.63 -16.12 -7.93
CA THR A 18 -31.27 -15.65 -6.60
C THR A 18 -30.09 -14.67 -6.68
N TRP A 19 -29.86 -13.94 -5.59
CA TRP A 19 -28.69 -13.08 -5.50
C TRP A 19 -27.37 -13.85 -5.64
N LEU A 20 -27.34 -15.12 -5.17
CA LEU A 20 -26.16 -15.99 -5.29
C LEU A 20 -25.86 -16.31 -6.75
N ASP A 21 -26.88 -16.65 -7.53
CA ASP A 21 -26.73 -16.97 -8.96
C ASP A 21 -26.25 -15.74 -9.76
N LEU A 22 -26.72 -14.54 -9.39
CA LEU A 22 -26.26 -13.30 -9.99
C LEU A 22 -24.77 -13.04 -9.69
N VAL A 23 -24.36 -13.23 -8.42
CA VAL A 23 -22.95 -13.10 -8.02
C VAL A 23 -22.09 -14.14 -8.74
N GLU A 24 -22.56 -15.36 -8.88
CA GLU A 24 -21.86 -16.40 -9.63
C GLU A 24 -21.72 -16.03 -11.11
N GLY A 25 -22.77 -15.53 -11.77
CA GLY A 25 -22.72 -15.06 -13.15
C GLY A 25 -21.72 -13.92 -13.36
N ILE A 26 -21.67 -12.96 -12.42
CA ILE A 26 -20.67 -11.89 -12.42
C ILE A 26 -19.25 -12.46 -12.28
N ILE A 27 -19.04 -13.37 -11.33
CA ILE A 27 -17.74 -14.03 -11.11
C ILE A 27 -17.30 -14.82 -12.36
N GLN A 28 -18.23 -15.49 -13.05
CA GLN A 28 -17.93 -16.23 -14.28
C GLN A 28 -17.45 -15.31 -15.41
N VAL A 29 -18.11 -14.16 -15.62
CA VAL A 29 -17.65 -13.14 -16.57
C VAL A 29 -16.24 -12.66 -16.20
N LEU A 30 -16.00 -12.36 -14.92
CA LEU A 30 -14.69 -11.92 -14.44
C LEU A 30 -13.61 -13.01 -14.61
N LYS A 31 -13.94 -14.29 -14.42
CA LYS A 31 -13.05 -15.44 -14.69
C LYS A 31 -12.72 -15.54 -16.18
N GLN A 32 -13.72 -15.45 -17.04
CA GLN A 32 -13.56 -15.56 -18.50
C GLN A 32 -12.61 -14.49 -19.05
N HIS A 33 -12.71 -13.27 -18.53
CA HIS A 33 -11.81 -12.15 -18.90
C HIS A 33 -10.48 -12.15 -18.14
N ARG A 34 -10.14 -13.23 -17.41
CA ARG A 34 -8.94 -13.34 -16.56
C ARG A 34 -8.72 -12.15 -15.62
N SER A 35 -9.81 -11.49 -15.24
CA SER A 35 -9.77 -10.22 -14.51
C SER A 35 -9.60 -10.42 -13.01
N LEU A 36 -9.96 -11.59 -12.47
CA LEU A 36 -9.76 -11.95 -11.07
C LEU A 36 -8.29 -12.14 -10.67
N TYR A 37 -7.42 -12.43 -11.65
CA TYR A 37 -5.97 -12.57 -11.46
C TYR A 37 -5.20 -11.51 -12.25
N SER A 38 -5.87 -10.39 -12.55
CA SER A 38 -5.20 -9.29 -13.25
C SER A 38 -4.09 -8.70 -12.36
N PRO A 39 -3.04 -8.12 -12.96
CA PRO A 39 -2.02 -7.39 -12.20
C PRO A 39 -2.61 -6.32 -11.27
N MET A 40 -3.73 -5.72 -11.67
CA MET A 40 -4.45 -4.73 -10.88
C MET A 40 -5.08 -5.32 -9.61
N THR A 41 -5.68 -6.51 -9.70
CA THR A 41 -6.24 -7.22 -8.54
C THR A 41 -5.14 -7.72 -7.60
N ILE A 42 -3.98 -8.09 -8.14
CA ILE A 42 -2.80 -8.43 -7.32
C ILE A 42 -2.32 -7.18 -6.57
N PHE A 43 -2.25 -6.04 -7.26
CA PHE A 43 -1.86 -4.77 -6.66
C PHE A 43 -2.81 -4.36 -5.53
N SER A 44 -4.13 -4.39 -5.77
CA SER A 44 -5.13 -3.97 -4.77
C SER A 44 -5.19 -4.87 -3.53
N LYS A 45 -4.55 -6.04 -3.56
CA LYS A 45 -4.49 -7.00 -2.44
C LYS A 45 -3.12 -7.01 -1.77
N LEU A 46 -2.25 -6.05 -2.08
CA LEU A 46 -0.94 -5.94 -1.46
C LEU A 46 -1.09 -5.64 0.04
N THR A 47 -0.70 -6.60 0.86
CA THR A 47 -0.58 -6.45 2.32
C THR A 47 0.87 -6.69 2.74
N PRO A 48 1.35 -6.12 3.86
CA PRO A 48 2.66 -6.41 4.41
C PRO A 48 2.84 -7.89 4.75
N GLN A 49 4.04 -8.43 4.53
CA GLN A 49 4.39 -9.78 5.00
C GLN A 49 4.84 -9.73 6.48
N LEU A 50 4.81 -10.87 7.17
CA LEU A 50 4.99 -10.96 8.63
C LEU A 50 6.29 -10.31 9.15
N GLU A 51 7.39 -10.44 8.41
CA GLU A 51 8.72 -9.91 8.78
C GLU A 51 9.15 -8.72 7.89
N GLU A 52 8.23 -8.19 7.09
CA GLU A 52 8.54 -7.13 6.15
C GLU A 52 8.54 -5.76 6.85
N THR A 53 9.66 -5.05 6.74
CA THR A 53 9.75 -3.67 7.20
C THR A 53 8.88 -2.76 6.34
N LYS A 54 8.44 -1.62 6.89
CA LYS A 54 7.69 -0.61 6.12
C LYS A 54 8.41 -0.15 4.86
N LEU A 55 9.74 -0.05 4.91
CA LEU A 55 10.56 0.30 3.75
C LEU A 55 10.51 -0.80 2.69
N GLN A 56 10.74 -2.05 3.06
CA GLN A 56 10.63 -3.18 2.12
C GLN A 56 9.25 -3.29 1.51
N PHE A 57 8.19 -3.11 2.32
CA PHE A 57 6.81 -3.11 1.84
C PHE A 57 6.57 -2.01 0.80
N SER A 58 7.09 -0.80 1.05
CA SER A 58 6.97 0.32 0.11
C SER A 58 7.73 0.11 -1.19
N GLU A 59 8.93 -0.49 -1.13
CA GLU A 59 9.71 -0.81 -2.32
C GLU A 59 9.02 -1.91 -3.13
N ARG A 60 8.44 -2.93 -2.48
CA ARG A 60 7.63 -3.95 -3.16
C ARG A 60 6.37 -3.36 -3.78
N THR A 61 5.74 -2.39 -3.12
CA THR A 61 4.58 -1.66 -3.66
C THR A 61 4.97 -0.89 -4.92
N ARG A 62 6.11 -0.17 -4.89
CA ARG A 62 6.69 0.50 -6.06
C ARG A 62 6.97 -0.47 -7.20
N ASP A 63 7.63 -1.58 -6.90
CA ASP A 63 7.99 -2.56 -7.91
C ASP A 63 6.74 -3.20 -8.55
N THR A 64 5.69 -3.43 -7.75
CA THR A 64 4.41 -3.94 -8.25
C THR A 64 3.70 -2.91 -9.14
N PHE A 65 3.75 -1.62 -8.79
CA PHE A 65 3.24 -0.53 -9.64
C PHE A 65 3.91 -0.52 -11.02
N TYR A 66 5.23 -0.61 -11.09
CA TYR A 66 5.94 -0.61 -12.37
C TYR A 66 5.78 -1.91 -13.18
N ARG A 67 5.24 -2.96 -12.58
CA ARG A 67 4.82 -4.18 -13.29
C ARG A 67 3.40 -4.09 -13.85
N LEU A 68 2.59 -3.12 -13.42
CA LEU A 68 1.26 -2.92 -13.98
C LEU A 68 1.35 -2.53 -15.47
N PRO A 69 0.40 -2.98 -16.31
CA PRO A 69 0.25 -2.45 -17.66
C PRO A 69 0.05 -0.93 -17.63
N VAL A 70 0.62 -0.22 -18.60
CA VAL A 70 0.67 1.27 -18.64
C VAL A 70 -0.72 1.88 -18.48
N GLN A 71 -1.74 1.30 -19.11
CA GLN A 71 -3.14 1.72 -19.02
C GLN A 71 -3.72 1.74 -17.58
N HIS A 72 -3.20 0.91 -16.68
CA HIS A 72 -3.65 0.87 -15.29
C HIS A 72 -2.90 1.85 -14.38
N ARG A 73 -1.67 2.26 -14.75
CA ARG A 73 -0.82 3.11 -13.90
C ARG A 73 -1.38 4.51 -13.67
N ALA A 74 -2.21 5.02 -14.58
CA ALA A 74 -2.88 6.32 -14.45
C ALA A 74 -4.39 6.17 -14.23
N SER A 75 -4.86 4.96 -13.93
CA SER A 75 -6.30 4.71 -13.77
C SER A 75 -6.79 5.15 -12.39
N LEU A 76 -8.07 5.54 -12.33
CA LEU A 76 -8.74 5.84 -11.05
C LEU A 76 -8.66 4.65 -10.09
N GLY A 77 -8.88 3.44 -10.59
CA GLY A 77 -8.81 2.23 -9.77
C GLY A 77 -7.45 2.02 -9.12
N PHE A 78 -6.35 2.38 -9.81
CA PHE A 78 -5.02 2.38 -9.19
C PHE A 78 -4.95 3.38 -8.04
N MET A 79 -5.40 4.62 -8.26
CA MET A 79 -5.32 5.67 -7.26
C MET A 79 -6.12 5.33 -6.00
N GLU A 80 -7.31 4.74 -6.16
CA GLU A 80 -8.14 4.27 -5.05
C GLU A 80 -7.43 3.13 -4.29
N ALA A 81 -7.02 2.08 -4.99
CA ALA A 81 -6.32 0.95 -4.37
C ALA A 81 -5.02 1.39 -3.65
N PHE A 82 -4.27 2.33 -4.23
CA PHE A 82 -3.05 2.84 -3.62
C PHE A 82 -3.35 3.65 -2.35
N LYS A 83 -4.40 4.49 -2.36
CA LYS A 83 -4.85 5.20 -1.16
C LYS A 83 -5.28 4.24 -0.06
N ASP A 84 -6.00 3.18 -0.40
CA ASP A 84 -6.43 2.16 0.55
C ASP A 84 -5.22 1.48 1.20
N ILE A 85 -4.22 1.06 0.40
CA ILE A 85 -2.96 0.49 0.90
C ILE A 85 -2.24 1.46 1.85
N LEU A 86 -2.14 2.74 1.48
CA LEU A 86 -1.50 3.74 2.32
C LEU A 86 -2.28 3.97 3.62
N GLN A 87 -3.60 4.04 3.55
CA GLN A 87 -4.44 4.26 4.72
C GLN A 87 -4.35 3.08 5.70
N GLU A 88 -4.37 1.85 5.19
CA GLU A 88 -4.40 0.64 6.03
C GLU A 88 -3.02 0.32 6.61
N HIS A 89 -1.96 0.47 5.83
CA HIS A 89 -0.64 -0.06 6.19
C HIS A 89 0.43 1.01 6.43
N LEU A 90 0.26 2.20 5.85
CA LEU A 90 1.24 3.29 5.91
C LEU A 90 0.59 4.65 6.25
N PRO A 91 -0.26 4.75 7.30
CA PRO A 91 -1.09 5.94 7.53
C PRO A 91 -0.27 7.21 7.77
N MET A 92 0.92 7.08 8.39
CA MET A 92 1.84 8.21 8.56
C MET A 92 2.36 8.76 7.23
N VAL A 93 2.53 7.90 6.22
CA VAL A 93 2.94 8.34 4.88
C VAL A 93 1.82 9.08 4.20
N LEU A 94 0.59 8.57 4.29
CA LEU A 94 -0.60 9.26 3.78
C LEU A 94 -0.74 10.67 4.38
N LEU A 95 -0.53 10.79 5.70
CA LEU A 95 -0.53 12.08 6.39
C LEU A 95 0.55 13.03 5.84
N ASN A 96 1.77 12.54 5.60
CA ASN A 96 2.87 13.35 5.06
C ASN A 96 2.68 13.73 3.58
N LEU A 97 1.97 12.91 2.81
CA LEU A 97 1.59 13.24 1.44
C LEU A 97 0.55 14.38 1.42
N GLY A 98 -0.42 14.34 2.33
CA GLY A 98 -1.48 15.36 2.42
C GLY A 98 -2.14 15.61 1.06
N GLU A 99 -2.25 16.88 0.66
CA GLU A 99 -2.85 17.27 -0.62
C GLU A 99 -2.11 16.76 -1.85
N LYS A 100 -0.83 16.36 -1.73
CA LYS A 100 -0.08 15.82 -2.87
C LYS A 100 -0.74 14.58 -3.45
N VAL A 101 -1.42 13.77 -2.63
CA VAL A 101 -2.10 12.52 -3.02
C VAL A 101 -3.14 12.70 -4.12
N ASN A 102 -3.70 13.91 -4.26
CA ASN A 102 -4.71 14.24 -5.27
C ASN A 102 -4.14 14.99 -6.47
N ASN A 103 -2.93 15.56 -6.34
CA ASN A 103 -2.38 16.52 -7.31
C ASN A 103 -1.18 15.97 -8.08
N LEU A 104 -0.53 14.92 -7.58
CA LEU A 104 0.63 14.33 -8.23
C LEU A 104 0.24 13.17 -9.16
N PRO A 105 1.00 12.96 -10.25
CA PRO A 105 0.90 11.74 -11.04
C PRO A 105 1.18 10.50 -10.18
N ALA A 106 0.50 9.40 -10.49
CA ALA A 106 0.63 8.12 -9.81
C ALA A 106 2.09 7.67 -9.58
N ALA A 107 2.94 7.76 -10.60
CA ALA A 107 4.35 7.39 -10.48
C ALA A 107 5.10 8.28 -9.47
N SER A 108 4.88 9.60 -9.51
CA SER A 108 5.49 10.53 -8.56
C SER A 108 5.02 10.27 -7.13
N LEU A 109 3.74 9.90 -6.94
CA LEU A 109 3.23 9.53 -5.62
C LEU A 109 3.90 8.29 -5.04
N VAL A 110 4.07 7.27 -5.87
CA VAL A 110 4.74 6.03 -5.46
C VAL A 110 6.19 6.31 -5.05
N GLU A 111 6.92 7.14 -5.80
CA GLU A 111 8.30 7.51 -5.43
C GLU A 111 8.34 8.36 -4.14
N GLU A 112 7.41 9.31 -3.99
CA GLU A 112 7.32 10.15 -2.79
C GLU A 112 7.01 9.30 -1.55
N THR A 113 6.15 8.28 -1.66
CA THR A 113 5.88 7.31 -0.59
C THR A 113 7.16 6.62 -0.12
N VAL A 114 7.98 6.11 -1.05
CA VAL A 114 9.25 5.45 -0.69
C VAL A 114 10.21 6.44 -0.04
N LEU A 115 10.27 7.66 -0.56
CA LEU A 115 11.14 8.71 -0.02
C LEU A 115 10.74 9.09 1.42
N ILE A 116 9.45 9.32 1.68
CA ILE A 116 8.94 9.63 3.02
C ILE A 116 9.30 8.51 4.00
N ILE A 117 9.12 7.23 3.61
CA ILE A 117 9.44 6.11 4.49
C ILE A 117 10.94 6.04 4.78
N ARG A 118 11.80 6.30 3.79
CA ARG A 118 13.26 6.36 4.01
C ARG A 118 13.64 7.47 4.99
N LEU A 119 12.98 8.62 4.92
CA LEU A 119 13.22 9.72 5.86
C LEU A 119 12.77 9.33 7.28
N LEU A 120 11.58 8.77 7.42
CA LEU A 120 11.05 8.31 8.71
C LEU A 120 11.94 7.22 9.34
N ASP A 121 12.42 6.26 8.53
CA ASP A 121 13.32 5.20 9.00
C ASP A 121 14.65 5.78 9.51
N ARG A 122 15.23 6.76 8.79
CA ARG A 122 16.45 7.45 9.25
C ARG A 122 16.23 8.19 10.56
N HIS A 123 15.15 8.95 10.69
CA HIS A 123 14.84 9.68 11.92
C HIS A 123 14.71 8.73 13.12
N SER A 124 14.02 7.60 12.95
CA SER A 124 13.87 6.61 14.02
C SER A 124 15.19 6.00 14.49
N LYS A 125 16.14 5.78 13.56
CA LYS A 125 17.47 5.26 13.89
C LYS A 125 18.30 6.29 14.64
N THR A 126 18.30 7.54 14.19
CA THR A 126 19.03 8.63 14.86
C THR A 126 18.49 8.92 16.26
N GLU A 127 17.18 8.84 16.48
CA GLU A 127 16.60 8.97 17.83
C GLU A 127 17.01 7.83 18.76
N ASN A 128 17.01 6.58 18.28
CA ASN A 128 17.48 5.43 19.05
C ASN A 128 18.97 5.52 19.41
N ASP A 129 19.82 5.97 18.47
CA ASP A 129 21.25 6.16 18.73
C ASP A 129 21.48 7.24 19.79
N ASN A 130 20.77 8.38 19.69
CA ASN A 130 20.86 9.48 20.65
C ASN A 130 20.40 9.08 22.06
N GLN A 131 19.35 8.25 22.17
CA GLN A 131 18.88 7.72 23.47
C GLN A 131 19.86 6.71 24.08
N ASN A 132 20.51 5.87 23.26
CA ASN A 132 21.51 4.92 23.74
C ASN A 132 22.83 5.58 24.16
N SER A 133 23.20 6.72 23.56
CA SER A 133 24.38 7.48 23.97
C SER A 133 24.23 8.30 25.26
N ASN A 134 23.00 8.43 25.80
CA ASN A 134 22.74 9.20 27.04
C ASN A 134 22.99 8.43 28.35
N TRP A 135 23.53 7.21 28.33
CA TRP A 135 23.76 6.38 29.53
C TRP A 135 25.23 6.15 29.92
N THR A 136 26.18 6.94 29.41
CA THR A 136 27.55 6.94 29.93
C THR A 136 27.85 8.27 30.60
N ILE A 137 27.27 8.49 31.78
CA ILE A 137 27.84 9.42 32.74
C ILE A 137 29.11 8.74 33.29
N PRO A 138 30.33 9.24 33.03
CA PRO A 138 31.49 8.74 33.72
C PRO A 138 31.34 9.09 35.20
N VAL A 139 31.18 8.06 36.04
CA VAL A 139 31.31 8.22 37.49
C VAL A 139 32.75 8.61 37.75
N PHE A 140 33.00 9.91 37.91
CA PHE A 140 34.24 10.40 38.49
C PHE A 140 34.24 9.92 39.95
N ALA A 141 35.01 8.87 40.23
CA ALA A 141 35.36 8.51 41.59
C ALA A 141 36.16 9.68 42.18
N ASP A 142 35.56 10.37 43.14
CA ASP A 142 36.20 11.41 43.95
C ASP A 142 37.15 10.73 44.96
N PRO A 143 38.48 10.88 44.85
CA PRO A 143 39.40 10.32 45.82
C PRO A 143 39.83 11.44 46.75
N ARG A 144 39.08 11.64 47.83
CA ARG A 144 39.54 12.41 48.99
C ARG A 144 38.54 12.25 50.10
N PHE A 145 38.89 11.46 51.11
CA PHE A 145 38.81 11.74 52.55
C PHE A 145 39.29 10.47 53.28
N ASP A 146 40.61 10.34 53.36
CA ASP A 146 41.25 9.72 54.52
C ASP A 146 42.02 10.85 55.18
N ASP A 147 41.54 11.28 56.36
CA ASP A 147 42.32 11.80 57.50
C ASP A 147 41.42 11.75 58.75
#